data_AF-D1C4R4-F1
#
_entry.id   AF-D1C4R4-F1
#
_cell.length_a   1.000
_cell.length_b   1.000
_cell.length_c   1.000
_cell.angle_alpha   90.00
_cell.angle_beta   90.00
_cell.angle_gamma   90.00
#
_symmetry.space_group_name_H-M   'P 1'
#
loop_
_entity.id
_entity.type
_entity.pdbx_description
1 polymer ?
#
loop_
_entity_poly.entity_id
_entity_poly.type
_entity_poly.pdbx_seq_one_letter_code
_entity_poly.pdbx_strand_id
1 'polypeptide(L)'
;MAGSGVRGAIAGTVVFLAALIAAMAGMMLVAPFGLTVPEAVVWPLAVGFGALVAALAGGWAANAVAVDRSRSRFYAISGATEAAAVLVITVTTVLRLTAAGDFLPNLFSLIVITAAVLALIVNAVVWRYRGKTSSLRRDLTATAGLLALGIVFVLTGITVTCSVTTCTP
;
A
#
# COMPACT_ATOMS: atom_id res chain seq x y z
N MET A 1 18.76 7.10 -30.94
CA MET A 1 17.41 7.17 -30.32
C MET A 1 17.28 6.28 -29.07
N ALA A 2 18.33 6.19 -28.23
CA ALA A 2 18.37 5.30 -27.05
C ALA A 2 18.03 5.99 -25.70
N GLY A 3 17.72 7.29 -25.72
CA GLY A 3 17.57 8.09 -24.50
C GLY A 3 16.19 8.04 -23.82
N SER A 4 15.15 7.57 -24.52
CA SER A 4 13.78 7.52 -23.97
C SER A 4 13.52 6.25 -23.14
N GLY A 5 14.06 5.10 -23.55
CA GLY A 5 13.85 3.82 -22.86
C GLY A 5 14.53 3.74 -21.48
N VAL A 6 15.80 4.18 -21.40
CA VAL A 6 16.58 4.12 -20.16
C VAL A 6 15.99 5.03 -19.08
N ARG A 7 15.55 6.25 -19.45
CA ARG A 7 14.92 7.18 -18.50
C ARG A 7 13.58 6.66 -17.98
N GLY A 8 12.78 6.03 -18.85
CA GLY A 8 11.53 5.38 -18.43
C GLY A 8 11.77 4.21 -17.47
N ALA A 9 12.78 3.38 -17.73
CA ALA A 9 13.15 2.28 -16.86
C ALA A 9 13.60 2.77 -15.47
N ILE A 10 14.46 3.78 -15.40
CA ILE A 10 14.91 4.38 -14.13
C ILE A 10 13.72 4.95 -13.35
N ALA A 11 12.82 5.67 -14.02
CA ALA A 11 11.63 6.24 -13.38
C ALA A 11 10.72 5.16 -12.80
N GLY A 12 10.47 4.08 -13.55
CA GLY A 12 9.70 2.94 -13.07
C GLY A 12 10.36 2.26 -11.86
N THR A 13 11.68 2.07 -11.89
CA THR A 13 12.43 1.46 -10.77
C THR A 13 12.35 2.32 -9.51
N VAL A 14 12.49 3.65 -9.62
CA VAL A 14 12.39 4.55 -8.46
C VAL A 14 10.99 4.49 -7.83
N VAL A 15 9.94 4.52 -8.65
CA VAL A 15 8.55 4.42 -8.17
C VAL A 15 8.30 3.07 -7.51
N PHE A 16 8.75 1.99 -8.14
CA PHE A 16 8.63 0.64 -7.59
C PHE A 16 9.35 0.51 -6.24
N LEU A 17 10.61 0.93 -6.13
CA LEU A 17 11.37 0.84 -4.88
C LEU A 17 10.76 1.69 -3.77
N ALA A 18 10.32 2.92 -4.09
CA ALA A 18 9.65 3.78 -3.14
C ALA A 18 8.36 3.14 -2.61
N ALA A 19 7.53 2.59 -3.51
CA ALA A 19 6.29 1.91 -3.15
C ALA A 19 6.55 0.62 -2.35
N LEU A 20 7.57 -0.17 -2.71
CA LEU A 20 7.95 -1.41 -2.03
C LEU A 20 8.36 -1.14 -0.58
N ILE A 21 9.31 -0.23 -0.39
CA ILE A 21 9.82 0.11 0.95
C ILE A 21 8.69 0.70 1.81
N ALA A 22 7.87 1.58 1.23
CA ALA A 22 6.73 2.18 1.89
C ALA A 22 5.65 1.15 2.28
N ALA A 23 5.33 0.20 1.40
CA ALA A 23 4.40 -0.90 1.67
C ALA A 23 4.91 -1.74 2.84
N MET A 24 6.20 -2.14 2.81
CA MET A 24 6.82 -2.91 3.88
C MET A 24 6.78 -2.14 5.20
N ALA A 25 7.19 -0.88 5.21
CA ALA A 25 7.18 -0.04 6.41
C ALA A 25 5.76 0.11 6.98
N GLY A 26 4.76 0.37 6.14
CA GLY A 26 3.36 0.47 6.54
C GLY A 26 2.84 -0.84 7.15
N MET A 27 3.08 -1.98 6.48
CA MET A 27 2.68 -3.29 7.00
C MET A 27 3.39 -3.63 8.32
N MET A 28 4.70 -3.37 8.42
CA MET A 28 5.49 -3.62 9.62
C MET A 28 5.09 -2.73 10.80
N LEU A 29 4.48 -1.57 10.56
CA LEU A 29 3.96 -0.71 11.62
C LEU A 29 2.67 -1.28 12.24
N VAL A 30 1.91 -2.07 11.48
CA VAL A 30 0.66 -2.69 11.93
C VAL A 30 0.87 -4.14 12.39
N ALA A 31 1.83 -4.87 11.83
CA ALA A 31 2.09 -6.28 12.15
C ALA A 31 2.27 -6.59 13.66
N PRO A 32 2.92 -5.74 14.50
CA PRO A 32 3.08 -6.01 15.93
C PRO A 32 1.76 -6.11 16.70
N PHE A 33 0.66 -5.51 16.20
CA PHE A 33 -0.66 -5.67 16.81
C PHE A 33 -1.18 -7.11 16.73
N GLY A 34 -0.56 -7.99 15.93
CA GLY A 34 -0.85 -9.43 15.91
C GLY A 34 -0.52 -10.15 17.22
N LEU A 35 0.20 -9.50 18.13
CA LEU A 35 0.46 -10.03 19.48
C LEU A 35 -0.74 -9.86 20.42
N THR A 36 -1.62 -8.90 20.15
CA THR A 36 -2.76 -8.55 21.02
C THR A 36 -4.12 -8.74 20.34
N VAL A 37 -4.17 -8.67 19.02
CA VAL A 37 -5.37 -8.74 18.18
C VAL A 37 -5.29 -9.99 17.28
N PRO A 38 -6.41 -10.70 17.02
CA PRO A 38 -6.42 -11.85 16.12
C PRO A 38 -5.78 -11.56 14.75
N GLU A 39 -4.93 -12.48 14.28
CA GLU A 39 -4.21 -12.34 12.99
C GLU A 39 -5.18 -12.09 11.81
N ALA A 40 -6.37 -12.70 11.86
CA ALA A 40 -7.42 -12.52 10.84
C ALA A 40 -7.88 -11.06 10.67
N VAL A 41 -7.69 -10.21 11.69
CA VAL A 41 -7.99 -8.78 11.64
C VAL A 41 -6.73 -7.97 11.30
N VAL A 42 -5.61 -8.31 11.94
CA VAL A 42 -4.35 -7.57 11.77
C VAL A 42 -3.82 -7.67 10.35
N TRP A 43 -3.95 -8.83 9.70
CA TRP A 43 -3.47 -9.03 8.33
C TRP A 43 -4.16 -8.08 7.33
N PRO A 44 -5.51 -8.03 7.24
CA PRO A 44 -6.20 -7.04 6.40
C PRO A 44 -5.83 -5.59 6.73
N LEU A 45 -5.74 -5.23 8.01
CA LEU A 45 -5.37 -3.87 8.42
C LEU A 45 -3.95 -3.50 7.97
N ALA A 46 -3.00 -4.43 8.11
CA ALA A 46 -1.62 -4.24 7.69
C ALA A 46 -1.53 -4.06 6.16
N VAL A 47 -2.19 -4.94 5.40
CA VAL A 47 -2.19 -4.87 3.93
C VAL A 47 -2.84 -3.58 3.43
N GLY A 48 -3.99 -3.19 3.98
CA GLY A 48 -4.66 -1.93 3.63
C GLY A 48 -3.79 -0.71 3.95
N PHE A 49 -3.26 -0.62 5.17
CA PHE A 49 -2.39 0.50 5.53
C PHE A 49 -1.09 0.51 4.71
N GLY A 50 -0.49 -0.64 4.45
CA GLY A 50 0.66 -0.77 3.55
C GLY A 50 0.37 -0.31 2.13
N ALA A 51 -0.78 -0.70 1.57
CA ALA A 51 -1.24 -0.28 0.25
C ALA A 51 -1.42 1.24 0.15
N LEU A 52 -2.03 1.85 1.17
CA LEU A 52 -2.18 3.30 1.27
C LEU A 52 -0.82 4.01 1.24
N VAL A 53 0.10 3.62 2.12
CA VAL A 53 1.41 4.26 2.25
C VAL A 53 2.24 4.04 0.98
N ALA A 54 2.12 2.87 0.35
CA ALA A 54 2.74 2.58 -0.95
C ALA A 54 2.19 3.48 -2.06
N ALA A 55 0.87 3.68 -2.13
CA ALA A 55 0.22 4.55 -3.10
C ALA A 55 0.68 6.01 -2.96
N LEU A 56 0.80 6.49 -1.71
CA LEU A 56 1.31 7.84 -1.42
C LEU A 56 2.78 7.96 -1.81
N ALA A 57 3.64 7.04 -1.36
CA ALA A 57 5.08 7.08 -1.66
C ALA A 57 5.36 6.95 -3.16
N GLY A 58 4.71 6.02 -3.85
CA GLY A 58 4.82 5.85 -5.30
C GLY A 58 4.30 7.07 -6.07
N GLY A 59 3.19 7.67 -5.62
CA GLY A 59 2.65 8.90 -6.21
C GLY A 59 3.61 10.10 -6.10
N TRP A 60 4.28 10.25 -4.95
CA TRP A 60 5.31 11.27 -4.74
C TRP A 60 6.61 10.98 -5.50
N ALA A 61 7.05 9.72 -5.52
CA ALA A 61 8.22 9.30 -6.29
C ALA A 61 8.02 9.57 -7.79
N ALA A 62 6.84 9.29 -8.34
CA ALA A 62 6.54 9.59 -9.73
C ALA A 62 6.50 11.10 -9.99
N ASN A 63 5.94 11.90 -9.07
CA ASN A 63 5.99 13.36 -9.18
C ASN A 63 7.42 13.92 -9.16
N ALA A 64 8.35 13.25 -8.46
CA ALA A 64 9.75 13.67 -8.40
C ALA A 64 10.54 13.33 -9.69
N VAL A 65 10.21 12.21 -10.35
CA VAL A 65 10.93 11.75 -11.56
C VAL A 65 10.23 12.15 -12.87
N ALA A 66 8.99 12.64 -12.76
CA ALA A 66 8.21 13.28 -13.81
C ALA A 66 8.96 14.38 -14.58
N VAL A 67 9.27 14.13 -15.86
CA VAL A 67 9.87 15.16 -16.74
C VAL A 67 8.79 16.12 -17.26
N ASP A 68 7.60 15.59 -17.54
CA ASP A 68 6.43 16.37 -17.83
C ASP A 68 5.83 16.87 -16.50
N ARG A 69 5.55 18.16 -16.36
CA ARG A 69 4.97 18.79 -15.14
C ARG A 69 3.57 18.25 -14.75
N SER A 70 3.17 17.08 -15.25
CA SER A 70 1.96 16.38 -14.82
C SER A 70 2.15 15.78 -13.42
N ARG A 71 1.06 15.78 -12.67
CA ARG A 71 1.01 15.38 -11.26
C ARG A 71 0.11 14.17 -11.07
N SER A 72 0.46 13.34 -10.10
CA SER A 72 -0.28 12.17 -9.64
C SER A 72 -1.64 12.56 -9.05
N ARG A 73 -2.72 11.85 -9.45
CA ARG A 73 -4.04 11.98 -8.84
C ARG A 73 -4.16 11.07 -7.61
N PHE A 74 -3.67 11.54 -6.45
CA PHE A 74 -3.55 10.74 -5.23
C PHE A 74 -4.82 9.98 -4.81
N TYR A 75 -6.01 10.58 -4.93
CA TYR A 75 -7.28 9.89 -4.62
C TYR A 75 -7.58 8.71 -5.56
N ALA A 76 -7.29 8.86 -6.86
CA ALA A 76 -7.52 7.78 -7.83
C ALA A 76 -6.49 6.66 -7.65
N ILE A 77 -5.24 7.03 -7.37
CA ILE A 77 -4.15 6.07 -7.13
C ILE A 77 -4.42 5.29 -5.85
N SER A 78 -4.71 5.96 -4.73
CA SER A 78 -5.07 5.29 -3.48
C SER A 78 -6.28 4.38 -3.64
N GLY A 79 -7.38 4.87 -4.24
CA GLY A 79 -8.57 4.03 -4.46
C GLY A 79 -8.30 2.79 -5.31
N ALA A 80 -7.50 2.90 -6.38
CA ALA A 80 -7.13 1.75 -7.20
C ALA A 80 -6.20 0.78 -6.47
N THR A 81 -5.24 1.28 -5.69
CA THR A 81 -4.32 0.44 -4.91
C THR A 81 -5.05 -0.26 -3.77
N GLU A 82 -5.97 0.40 -3.09
CA GLU A 82 -6.83 -0.21 -2.06
C GLU A 82 -7.75 -1.29 -2.64
N ALA A 83 -8.35 -1.04 -3.81
CA ALA A 83 -9.14 -2.08 -4.50
C ALA A 83 -8.30 -3.32 -4.81
N ALA A 84 -7.03 -3.13 -5.19
CA ALA A 84 -6.11 -4.24 -5.40
C ALA A 84 -5.67 -4.89 -4.07
N ALA A 85 -5.53 -4.12 -3.00
CA ALA A 85 -5.25 -4.63 -1.65
C ALA A 85 -6.37 -5.55 -1.18
N VAL A 86 -7.64 -5.18 -1.38
CA VAL A 86 -8.81 -6.03 -1.08
C VAL A 86 -8.73 -7.35 -1.86
N LEU A 87 -8.33 -7.31 -3.13
CA LEU A 87 -8.13 -8.53 -3.92
C LEU A 87 -7.01 -9.41 -3.33
N VAL A 88 -5.87 -8.82 -2.96
CA VAL A 88 -4.75 -9.54 -2.32
C VAL A 88 -5.18 -10.16 -0.98
N ILE A 89 -5.91 -9.42 -0.15
CA ILE A 89 -6.48 -9.92 1.11
C ILE A 89 -7.40 -11.10 0.82
N THR A 90 -8.33 -10.96 -0.12
CA THR A 90 -9.29 -12.03 -0.46
C THR A 90 -8.57 -13.29 -0.94
N VAL A 91 -7.62 -13.15 -1.87
CA VAL A 91 -6.86 -14.28 -2.41
C VAL A 91 -6.03 -14.95 -1.32
N THR A 92 -5.31 -14.18 -0.50
CA THR A 92 -4.49 -14.75 0.58
C THR A 92 -5.34 -15.41 1.66
N THR A 93 -6.50 -14.86 2.01
CA THR A 93 -7.44 -15.48 2.95
C THR A 93 -8.03 -16.77 2.39
N VAL A 94 -8.47 -16.78 1.12
CA VAL A 94 -9.00 -18.01 0.49
C VAL A 94 -7.92 -19.08 0.46
N LEU A 95 -6.69 -18.75 0.04
CA LEU A 95 -5.57 -19.69 0.02
C LEU A 95 -5.28 -20.25 1.42
N ARG A 96 -5.33 -19.43 2.47
CA ARG A 96 -5.16 -19.88 3.86
C ARG A 96 -6.26 -20.84 4.33
N LEU A 97 -7.48 -20.68 3.83
CA LEU A 97 -8.62 -21.53 4.19
C LEU A 97 -8.66 -22.83 3.38
N THR A 98 -8.16 -22.84 2.15
CA THR A 98 -8.23 -24.00 1.24
C THR A 98 -6.95 -24.83 1.17
N ALA A 99 -5.79 -24.24 1.46
CA ALA A 99 -4.52 -24.96 1.45
C ALA A 99 -4.20 -25.49 2.85
N ALA A 100 -4.07 -26.80 2.98
CA ALA A 100 -3.61 -27.45 4.19
C ALA A 100 -2.16 -27.03 4.48
N GLY A 101 -1.96 -26.17 5.49
CA GLY A 101 -0.77 -26.04 6.36
C GLY A 101 0.59 -25.64 5.76
N ASP A 102 1.02 -26.27 4.66
CA ASP A 102 2.44 -26.39 4.34
C ASP A 102 2.95 -25.43 3.25
N PHE A 103 2.06 -24.67 2.61
CA PHE A 103 2.41 -23.76 1.51
C PHE A 103 2.45 -22.28 1.88
N LEU A 104 2.18 -21.92 3.14
CA LEU A 104 2.18 -20.52 3.55
C LEU A 104 3.60 -20.11 3.96
N PRO A 105 4.24 -19.19 3.23
CA PRO A 105 5.54 -18.69 3.61
C PRO A 105 5.45 -17.96 4.95
N ASN A 106 6.57 -17.92 5.70
CA ASN A 106 6.62 -17.22 6.98
C ASN A 106 6.13 -15.76 6.87
N LEU A 107 5.65 -15.18 7.98
CA LEU A 107 5.01 -13.85 7.99
C LEU A 107 5.86 -12.78 7.27
N PHE A 108 7.18 -12.81 7.47
CA PHE A 108 8.10 -11.89 6.81
C PHE A 108 8.08 -12.04 5.28
N SER A 109 8.19 -13.26 4.77
CA SER A 109 8.14 -13.53 3.32
C SER A 109 6.80 -13.14 2.73
N LEU A 110 5.72 -13.38 3.47
CA LEU A 110 4.37 -13.00 3.07
C LEU A 110 4.19 -11.47 3.01
N ILE A 111 4.80 -10.71 3.93
CA ILE A 111 4.90 -9.23 3.86
C ILE A 111 5.70 -8.80 2.62
N VAL A 112 6.86 -9.40 2.36
CA VAL A 112 7.73 -9.04 1.22
C VAL A 112 7.01 -9.30 -0.11
N ILE A 113 6.39 -10.46 -0.27
CA ILE A 113 5.64 -10.82 -1.49
C ILE A 113 4.47 -9.86 -1.68
N THR A 114 3.70 -9.59 -0.62
CA THR A 114 2.56 -8.66 -0.69
C THR A 114 3.01 -7.24 -1.03
N ALA A 115 4.10 -6.77 -0.41
CA ALA A 115 4.69 -5.47 -0.71
C ALA A 115 5.12 -5.37 -2.17
N ALA A 116 5.75 -6.42 -2.72
CA ALA A 116 6.17 -6.46 -4.11
C ALA A 116 4.98 -6.41 -5.08
N VAL A 117 3.93 -7.17 -4.80
CA VAL A 117 2.68 -7.14 -5.60
C VAL A 117 2.07 -5.74 -5.58
N LEU A 118 1.90 -5.14 -4.39
CA LEU A 118 1.38 -3.78 -4.25
C LEU A 118 2.26 -2.75 -4.96
N ALA A 119 3.59 -2.87 -4.85
CA ALA A 119 4.52 -1.95 -5.51
C ALA A 119 4.45 -2.04 -7.04
N LEU A 120 4.27 -3.23 -7.61
CA LEU A 120 4.04 -3.41 -9.05
C LEU A 120 2.74 -2.75 -9.49
N ILE A 121 1.66 -2.93 -8.72
CA ILE A 121 0.36 -2.30 -8.99
C ILE A 121 0.49 -0.77 -8.93
N VAL A 122 1.07 -0.24 -7.85
CA VAL A 122 1.30 1.21 -7.68
C VAL A 122 2.10 1.75 -8.85
N ASN A 123 3.19 1.08 -9.24
CA ASN A 123 4.00 1.51 -10.38
C ASN A 123 3.13 1.62 -11.64
N ALA A 124 2.30 0.63 -11.96
CA ALA A 124 1.40 0.70 -13.13
C ALA A 124 0.32 1.81 -13.00
N VAL A 125 -0.33 1.89 -11.83
CA VAL A 125 -1.44 2.80 -11.54
C VAL A 125 -0.99 4.26 -11.57
N VAL A 126 0.18 4.56 -11.01
CA VAL A 126 0.67 5.94 -10.90
C VAL A 126 0.91 6.54 -12.28
N TRP A 127 1.48 5.80 -13.24
CA TRP A 127 1.65 6.28 -14.61
C TRP A 127 0.31 6.42 -15.36
N ARG A 128 -0.68 5.58 -15.04
CA ARG A 128 -2.01 5.64 -15.63
C ARG A 128 -2.81 6.88 -15.19
N TYR A 129 -2.67 7.30 -13.93
CA TYR A 129 -3.47 8.36 -13.32
C TYR A 129 -2.74 9.70 -13.13
N ARG A 130 -1.96 10.14 -14.15
CA ARG A 130 -1.34 11.47 -14.16
C ARG A 130 -2.21 12.51 -14.87
N GLY A 131 -2.17 13.75 -14.40
CA GLY A 131 -2.91 14.88 -15.00
C GLY A 131 -2.17 16.20 -14.90
N LYS A 132 -2.54 17.18 -15.75
CA LYS A 132 -1.84 18.48 -15.83
C LYS A 132 -2.31 19.52 -14.80
N THR A 133 -3.35 19.21 -14.02
CA THR A 133 -4.09 20.20 -13.21
C THR A 133 -4.12 19.79 -11.73
N SER A 134 -2.98 19.90 -11.03
CA SER A 134 -2.96 19.82 -9.56
C SER A 134 -2.05 20.90 -8.98
N SER A 135 -2.44 21.47 -7.85
CA SER A 135 -1.63 22.40 -7.07
C SER A 135 -0.93 21.64 -5.93
N LEU A 136 0.29 22.07 -5.59
CA LEU A 136 1.07 21.44 -4.51
C LEU A 136 0.31 21.42 -3.18
N ARG A 137 -0.45 22.49 -2.88
CA ARG A 137 -1.29 22.57 -1.68
C ARG A 137 -2.35 21.47 -1.66
N ARG A 138 -2.99 21.18 -2.80
CA ARG A 138 -4.01 20.14 -2.92
C ARG A 138 -3.41 18.74 -2.73
N ASP A 139 -2.23 18.49 -3.30
CA ASP A 139 -1.52 17.22 -3.15
C ASP A 139 -1.11 16.95 -1.68
N LEU A 140 -0.63 17.98 -0.99
CA LEU A 140 -0.29 17.90 0.44
C LEU A 140 -1.54 17.64 1.30
N THR A 141 -2.64 18.36 1.05
CA THR A 141 -3.90 18.12 1.79
C THR A 141 -4.46 16.74 1.53
N ALA A 142 -4.36 16.22 0.29
CA ALA A 142 -4.81 14.88 -0.04
C ALA A 142 -3.95 13.81 0.65
N THR A 143 -2.62 13.98 0.65
CA THR A 143 -1.69 13.07 1.33
C THR A 143 -1.96 13.04 2.83
N ALA A 144 -2.07 14.21 3.47
CA ALA A 144 -2.34 14.32 4.89
C ALA A 144 -3.73 13.74 5.26
N GLY A 145 -4.76 14.03 4.46
CA GLY A 145 -6.11 13.52 4.68
C GLY A 145 -6.18 11.99 4.52
N LEU A 146 -5.55 11.44 3.48
CA LEU A 146 -5.47 10.00 3.28
C LEU A 146 -4.71 9.31 4.40
N LEU A 147 -3.55 9.86 4.81
CA LEU A 147 -2.77 9.29 5.90
C LEU A 147 -3.53 9.32 7.23
N ALA A 148 -4.19 10.43 7.55
CA ALA A 148 -5.03 10.55 8.74
C ALA A 148 -6.16 9.52 8.72
N LEU A 149 -6.81 9.34 7.56
CA LEU A 149 -7.86 8.33 7.39
C LEU A 149 -7.32 6.91 7.57
N GLY A 150 -6.12 6.61 7.05
CA GLY A 150 -5.45 5.32 7.27
C GLY A 150 -5.14 5.05 8.74
N ILE A 151 -4.66 6.05 9.48
CA ILE A 151 -4.41 5.92 10.92
C ILE A 151 -5.72 5.67 11.67
N VAL A 152 -6.78 6.45 11.38
CA VAL A 152 -8.10 6.26 11.98
C VAL A 152 -8.63 4.85 11.66
N PHE A 153 -8.49 4.38 10.42
CA PHE A 153 -8.89 3.04 10.03
C PHE A 153 -8.21 1.94 10.86
N VAL A 154 -6.89 2.02 11.04
CA VAL A 154 -6.14 1.06 11.88
C VAL A 154 -6.58 1.14 13.34
N LEU A 155 -6.65 2.34 13.92
CA LEU A 155 -7.05 2.53 15.32
C LEU A 155 -8.48 2.05 15.57
N THR A 156 -9.43 2.41 14.70
CA THR A 156 -10.82 1.95 14.78
C THR A 156 -10.91 0.44 14.62
N GLY A 157 -10.18 -0.16 13.68
CA GLY A 157 -10.16 -1.61 13.50
C GLY A 157 -9.71 -2.35 14.76
N ILE A 158 -8.62 -1.89 15.38
CA ILE A 158 -8.10 -2.47 16.63
C ILE A 158 -9.06 -2.26 17.79
N THR A 159 -9.51 -1.02 18.02
CA THR A 159 -10.38 -0.67 19.17
C THR A 159 -11.73 -1.37 19.10
N VAL A 160 -12.37 -1.42 17.93
CA VAL A 160 -13.61 -2.17 17.74
C VAL A 160 -13.36 -3.64 18.05
N THR A 161 -12.31 -4.25 17.48
CA THR A 161 -12.01 -5.67 17.71
C THR A 161 -11.80 -5.98 19.18
N CYS A 162 -11.03 -5.18 19.91
CA CYS A 162 -10.85 -5.36 21.36
C CYS A 162 -12.08 -5.03 22.20
N SER A 163 -13.07 -4.33 21.65
CA SER A 163 -14.35 -4.08 22.34
C SER A 163 -15.31 -5.28 22.20
N VAL A 164 -15.21 -6.04 21.11
CA VAL A 164 -16.04 -7.25 20.87
C VAL A 164 -15.35 -8.56 21.21
N THR A 165 -14.02 -8.58 21.30
CA THR A 165 -13.21 -9.76 21.61
C THR A 165 -12.25 -9.47 22.75
N THR A 166 -11.97 -10.46 23.60
CA THR A 166 -10.98 -10.34 24.68
C THR A 166 -9.59 -10.25 24.07
N CYS A 167 -9.06 -9.03 23.91
CA CYS A 167 -7.66 -8.82 23.61
C CYS A 167 -6.83 -9.15 24.86
N THR A 168 -5.73 -9.89 24.68
CA THR A 168 -4.75 -10.09 25.76
C THR A 168 -3.97 -8.79 25.99
N PRO A 169 -3.83 -8.33 27.25
CA PRO A 169 -3.01 -7.15 27.57
C PRO A 169 -1.52 -7.38 27.26
#